data_AF-A0AAD7Z7U3-F1
#
_entry.id   AF-A0AAD7Z7U3-F1
#
_cell.length_a   1.000
_cell.length_b   1.000
_cell.length_c   1.000
_cell.angle_alpha   90.00
_cell.angle_beta   90.00
_cell.angle_gamma   90.00
#
_symmetry.space_group_name_H-M   'P 1'
#
loop_
_entity.id
_entity.type
_entity.pdbx_description
1 polymer ?
#
loop_
_entity_poly.entity_id
_entity_poly.type
_entity_poly.pdbx_seq_one_letter_code
_entity_poly.pdbx_strand_id
1 'polypeptide(L)'
;LARARDEWESAALQNANTKCNGLLPLWGPQVPESAFASCLARHNTYLQECTGHRDISYASTVHDLKLLLLRFAQEKSFHDDTGGGGPQSNMHIIPYLIHMALYVINTTRSGPREDKNLTSYLENSAPDKWLESSYEAEGPLYWAVLSLLLHPPSRWNRSRLSHLRRLLVTAQARHIQPADGIYTNYFKKVNVNSDDQWPSILADYIRHNDEALLKASERLLHRTVRNWCRVHLLKNSVMLLTRLA
;
A
#
# COMPACT_ATOMS: atom_id res chain seq x y z
N LEU A 1 20.55 -39.23 -23.68
CA LEU A 1 19.52 -38.61 -22.79
C LEU A 1 19.78 -37.11 -22.77
N ALA A 2 18.85 -36.28 -23.23
CA ALA A 2 18.95 -34.85 -23.00
C ALA A 2 18.77 -34.61 -21.49
N ARG A 3 19.70 -33.90 -20.86
CA ARG A 3 19.55 -33.47 -19.46
C ARG A 3 18.37 -32.50 -19.44
N ALA A 4 17.28 -32.88 -18.77
CA ALA A 4 16.13 -32.00 -18.61
C ALA A 4 16.64 -30.67 -18.05
N ARG A 5 16.36 -29.57 -18.76
CA ARG A 5 16.83 -28.26 -18.32
C ARG A 5 16.08 -27.94 -17.04
N ASP A 6 16.82 -27.52 -16.03
CA ASP A 6 16.23 -27.30 -14.72
C ASP A 6 15.15 -26.22 -14.81
N GLU A 7 14.03 -26.40 -14.11
CA GLU A 7 12.95 -25.40 -14.12
C GLU A 7 13.47 -24.08 -13.54
N TRP A 8 14.43 -24.16 -12.61
CA TRP A 8 15.15 -23.03 -12.03
C TRP A 8 16.02 -22.28 -13.06
N GLU A 9 16.81 -22.97 -13.90
CA GLU A 9 17.53 -22.31 -15.01
C GLU A 9 16.56 -21.64 -15.98
N SER A 10 15.47 -22.33 -16.29
CA SER A 10 14.50 -21.91 -17.30
C SER A 10 13.74 -20.65 -16.84
N ALA A 11 13.32 -20.61 -15.57
CA ALA A 11 12.69 -19.44 -14.96
C ALA A 11 13.68 -18.27 -14.78
N ALA A 12 14.94 -18.54 -14.41
CA ALA A 12 15.96 -17.50 -14.29
C ALA A 12 16.28 -16.84 -15.65
N LEU A 13 16.35 -17.64 -16.73
CA LEU A 13 16.55 -17.13 -18.09
C LEU A 13 15.34 -16.36 -18.62
N GLN A 14 14.12 -16.87 -18.46
CA GLN A 14 12.91 -16.19 -18.92
C GLN A 14 12.71 -14.83 -18.23
N ASN A 15 13.07 -14.75 -16.94
CA ASN A 15 12.94 -13.51 -16.16
C ASN A 15 14.23 -12.67 -16.13
N ALA A 16 15.25 -12.94 -16.96
CA ALA A 16 16.56 -12.28 -16.85
C ALA A 16 16.53 -10.75 -17.02
N ASN A 17 15.48 -10.18 -17.63
CA ASN A 17 15.26 -8.74 -17.77
C ASN A 17 14.35 -8.14 -16.68
N THR A 18 13.80 -8.97 -15.78
CA THR A 18 12.88 -8.58 -14.70
C THR A 18 13.69 -8.20 -13.45
N LYS A 19 13.48 -6.99 -12.92
CA LYS A 19 14.36 -6.40 -11.89
C LYS A 19 14.30 -7.06 -10.51
N CYS A 20 13.27 -7.86 -10.21
CA CYS A 20 12.97 -8.37 -8.87
C CYS A 20 12.55 -9.85 -8.88
N ASN A 21 13.47 -10.75 -9.28
CA ASN A 21 13.24 -12.19 -9.30
C ASN A 21 13.35 -12.86 -7.92
N GLY A 22 12.51 -12.42 -6.98
CA GLY A 22 12.43 -13.01 -5.64
C GLY A 22 11.69 -14.35 -5.65
N LEU A 23 12.29 -15.38 -5.04
CA LEU A 23 11.61 -16.64 -4.75
C LEU A 23 10.73 -16.47 -3.50
N LEU A 24 9.41 -16.59 -3.64
CA LEU A 24 8.49 -16.64 -2.50
C LEU A 24 8.47 -18.05 -1.89
N PRO A 25 8.76 -18.23 -0.59
CA PRO A 25 8.73 -19.54 0.04
C PRO A 25 7.30 -20.01 0.27
N LEU A 26 7.02 -21.29 0.00
CA LEU A 26 5.71 -21.92 0.21
C LEU A 26 5.81 -23.01 1.29
N TRP A 27 4.93 -22.96 2.30
CA TRP A 27 4.85 -24.02 3.32
C TRP A 27 3.79 -25.05 2.93
N GLY A 28 4.22 -26.16 2.29
CA GLY A 28 3.35 -27.30 2.02
C GLY A 28 3.30 -28.28 3.21
N PRO A 29 2.25 -29.12 3.36
CA PRO A 29 2.12 -30.05 4.50
C PRO A 29 3.27 -31.07 4.67
N GLN A 30 4.08 -31.29 3.63
CA GLN A 30 5.24 -32.20 3.65
C GLN A 30 6.57 -31.47 3.93
N VAL A 31 6.57 -30.13 4.02
CA VAL A 31 7.77 -29.31 4.21
C VAL A 31 7.98 -29.06 5.71
N PRO A 32 9.14 -29.42 6.30
CA PRO A 32 9.42 -29.12 7.70
C PRO A 32 9.42 -27.62 7.99
N GLU A 33 8.93 -27.22 9.17
CA GLU A 33 8.88 -25.80 9.59
C GLU A 33 10.25 -25.13 9.52
N SER A 34 11.32 -25.83 9.94
CA SER A 34 12.70 -25.34 9.89
C SER A 34 13.20 -25.07 8.45
N ALA A 35 12.78 -25.88 7.47
CA ALA A 35 13.08 -25.65 6.07
C ALA A 35 12.31 -24.43 5.52
N PHE A 36 11.03 -24.29 5.86
CA PHE A 36 10.26 -23.09 5.51
C PHE A 36 10.85 -21.82 6.14
N ALA A 37 11.16 -21.85 7.44
CA ALA A 37 11.78 -20.74 8.17
C ALA A 37 13.13 -20.31 7.56
N SER A 38 13.97 -21.28 7.17
CA SER A 38 15.24 -21.00 6.48
C SER A 38 15.03 -20.37 5.09
N CYS A 39 14.01 -20.80 4.35
CA CYS A 39 13.67 -20.19 3.06
C CYS A 39 13.08 -18.77 3.24
N LEU A 40 12.30 -18.54 4.29
CA LEU A 40 11.76 -17.22 4.64
C LEU A 40 12.84 -16.25 5.10
N ALA A 41 13.82 -16.70 5.87
CA ALA A 41 14.99 -15.89 6.21
C ALA A 41 15.75 -15.44 4.94
N ARG A 42 16.02 -16.36 4.00
CA ARG A 42 16.66 -16.04 2.71
C ARG A 42 15.82 -15.09 1.84
N HIS A 43 14.49 -15.25 1.84
CA HIS A 43 13.58 -14.33 1.14
C HIS A 43 13.67 -12.91 1.72
N ASN A 44 13.67 -12.77 3.05
CA ASN A 44 13.78 -11.47 3.71
C ASN A 44 15.15 -10.82 3.45
N THR A 45 16.25 -11.59 3.47
CA THR A 45 17.59 -11.09 3.09
C THR A 45 17.61 -10.59 1.63
N TYR A 46 17.04 -11.36 0.69
CA TYR A 46 16.95 -10.94 -0.72
C TYR A 46 16.16 -9.64 -0.88
N LEU A 47 15.02 -9.48 -0.19
CA LEU A 47 14.25 -8.23 -0.21
C LEU A 47 15.06 -7.07 0.39
N GLN A 48 15.77 -7.28 1.49
CA GLN A 48 16.62 -6.28 2.12
C GLN A 48 17.77 -5.84 1.21
N GLU A 49 18.42 -6.77 0.51
CA GLU A 49 19.48 -6.49 -0.47
C GLU A 49 18.95 -5.71 -1.69
N CYS A 50 17.77 -6.08 -2.20
CA CYS A 50 17.20 -5.46 -3.41
C CYS A 50 16.53 -4.09 -3.16
N THR A 51 16.07 -3.82 -1.94
CA THR A 51 15.30 -2.59 -1.60
C THR A 51 16.02 -1.64 -0.64
N GLY A 52 17.03 -2.13 0.09
CA GLY A 52 17.65 -1.43 1.22
C GLY A 52 16.78 -1.38 2.49
N HIS A 53 15.53 -1.86 2.45
CA HIS A 53 14.63 -1.88 3.61
C HIS A 53 15.06 -2.95 4.60
N ARG A 54 15.40 -2.53 5.83
CA ARG A 54 16.01 -3.42 6.84
C ARG A 54 14.98 -4.25 7.59
N ASP A 55 13.84 -3.66 7.91
CA ASP A 55 12.86 -4.23 8.84
C ASP A 55 11.76 -5.00 8.10
N ILE A 56 12.16 -6.01 7.31
CA ILE A 56 11.25 -6.90 6.59
C ILE A 56 10.49 -7.77 7.61
N SER A 57 9.19 -7.51 7.72
CA SER A 57 8.28 -8.12 8.69
C SER A 57 6.89 -8.39 8.10
N TYR A 58 5.94 -8.89 8.91
CA TYR A 58 4.55 -9.08 8.48
C TYR A 58 3.90 -7.78 7.96
N ALA A 59 4.31 -6.62 8.47
CA ALA A 59 3.79 -5.32 8.05
C ALA A 59 4.08 -5.03 6.57
N SER A 60 5.27 -5.43 6.09
CA SER A 60 5.64 -5.41 4.67
C SER A 60 4.72 -6.32 3.84
N THR A 61 4.52 -7.58 4.25
CA THR A 61 3.63 -8.50 3.53
C THR A 61 2.16 -8.02 3.50
N VAL A 62 1.70 -7.36 4.56
CA VAL A 62 0.38 -6.72 4.59
C VAL A 62 0.35 -5.46 3.72
N HIS A 63 1.47 -4.74 3.55
CA HIS A 63 1.61 -3.68 2.54
C HIS A 63 1.59 -4.22 1.10
N ASP A 64 2.22 -5.36 0.83
CA ASP A 64 2.20 -6.01 -0.49
C ASP A 64 0.76 -6.42 -0.85
N LEU A 65 0.07 -7.11 0.08
CA LEU A 65 -1.36 -7.44 -0.05
C LEU A 65 -2.23 -6.19 -0.25
N LYS A 66 -1.98 -5.11 0.50
CA LYS A 66 -2.68 -3.82 0.37
C LYS A 66 -2.52 -3.21 -1.01
N LEU A 67 -1.31 -3.21 -1.58
CA LEU A 67 -1.06 -2.67 -2.92
C LEU A 67 -1.67 -3.57 -4.00
N LEU A 68 -1.46 -4.88 -3.91
CA LEU A 68 -1.99 -5.90 -4.83
C LEU A 68 -3.53 -5.87 -4.93
N LEU A 69 -4.21 -5.85 -3.78
CA LEU A 69 -5.68 -5.79 -3.70
C LEU A 69 -6.22 -4.42 -4.17
N LEU A 70 -5.52 -3.32 -3.87
CA LEU A 70 -5.88 -2.00 -4.36
C LEU A 70 -5.72 -1.89 -5.88
N ARG A 71 -4.69 -2.52 -6.47
CA ARG A 71 -4.47 -2.58 -7.91
C ARG A 71 -5.60 -3.33 -8.62
N PHE A 72 -5.96 -4.50 -8.07
CA PHE A 72 -7.09 -5.31 -8.54
C PHE A 72 -8.42 -4.55 -8.46
N ALA A 73 -8.71 -3.94 -7.30
CA ALA A 73 -9.95 -3.17 -7.09
C ALA A 73 -10.02 -1.84 -7.88
N GLN A 74 -8.93 -1.43 -8.54
CA GLN A 74 -8.89 -0.30 -9.47
C GLN A 74 -8.87 -0.74 -10.95
N GLU A 75 -8.96 -2.05 -11.22
CA GLU A 75 -8.95 -2.65 -12.57
C GLU A 75 -7.72 -2.21 -13.42
N LYS A 76 -6.60 -1.91 -12.74
CA LYS A 76 -5.34 -1.47 -13.37
C LYS A 76 -4.50 -2.64 -13.85
N SER A 77 -3.68 -2.37 -14.87
CA SER A 77 -2.55 -3.22 -15.26
C SER A 77 -1.65 -3.51 -14.06
N PHE A 78 -1.28 -4.78 -13.83
CA PHE A 78 -0.30 -5.17 -12.82
C PHE A 78 1.14 -4.98 -13.30
N HIS A 79 1.36 -5.06 -14.63
CA HIS A 79 2.68 -4.98 -15.25
C HIS A 79 3.46 -3.72 -14.85
N ASP A 80 2.78 -2.60 -14.67
CA ASP A 80 3.40 -1.31 -14.33
C ASP A 80 4.04 -1.29 -12.93
N ASP A 81 3.61 -2.20 -12.03
CA ASP A 81 4.17 -2.36 -10.67
C ASP A 81 5.05 -3.61 -10.55
N THR A 82 4.64 -4.74 -11.15
CA THR A 82 5.27 -6.06 -10.97
C THR A 82 6.19 -6.48 -12.12
N GLY A 83 6.20 -5.74 -13.23
CA GLY A 83 6.88 -6.11 -14.47
C GLY A 83 6.18 -7.23 -15.27
N GLY A 84 5.12 -7.87 -14.77
CA GLY A 84 4.46 -8.95 -15.51
C GLY A 84 3.32 -9.67 -14.78
N GLY A 85 2.81 -10.71 -15.45
CA GLY A 85 1.68 -11.53 -14.98
C GLY A 85 0.32 -10.88 -15.23
N GLY A 86 -0.65 -11.68 -15.70
CA GLY A 86 -2.05 -11.23 -15.81
C GLY A 86 -2.74 -11.11 -14.44
N PRO A 87 -3.96 -10.52 -14.37
CA PRO A 87 -4.71 -10.39 -13.13
C PRO A 87 -4.91 -11.72 -12.39
N GLN A 88 -5.22 -12.81 -13.10
CA GLN A 88 -5.36 -14.15 -12.51
C GLN A 88 -4.08 -14.60 -11.79
N SER A 89 -2.92 -14.50 -12.44
CA SER A 89 -1.63 -14.90 -11.86
C SER A 89 -1.29 -14.05 -10.62
N ASN A 90 -1.64 -12.76 -10.65
CA ASN A 90 -1.46 -11.86 -9.52
C ASN A 90 -2.42 -12.18 -8.36
N MET A 91 -3.65 -12.62 -8.62
CA MET A 91 -4.57 -13.05 -7.55
C MET A 91 -4.20 -14.42 -6.95
N HIS A 92 -3.59 -15.32 -7.72
CA HIS A 92 -3.10 -16.61 -7.22
C HIS A 92 -2.05 -16.48 -6.11
N ILE A 93 -1.33 -15.36 -5.98
CA ILE A 93 -0.30 -15.18 -4.94
C ILE A 93 -0.88 -14.85 -3.55
N ILE A 94 -2.12 -14.36 -3.49
CA ILE A 94 -2.75 -13.84 -2.26
C ILE A 94 -2.76 -14.86 -1.10
N PRO A 95 -3.15 -16.14 -1.28
CA PRO A 95 -3.14 -17.11 -0.18
C PRO A 95 -1.76 -17.33 0.42
N TYR A 96 -0.71 -17.27 -0.41
CA TYR A 96 0.67 -17.48 0.02
C TYR A 96 1.24 -16.27 0.78
N LEU A 97 0.92 -15.04 0.33
CA LEU A 97 1.24 -13.82 1.09
C LEU A 97 0.49 -13.77 2.43
N ILE A 98 -0.81 -14.12 2.46
CA ILE A 98 -1.58 -14.23 3.71
C ILE A 98 -0.94 -15.25 4.64
N HIS A 99 -0.60 -16.44 4.13
CA HIS A 99 0.08 -17.48 4.92
C HIS A 99 1.43 -17.00 5.48
N MET A 100 2.26 -16.35 4.67
CA MET A 100 3.56 -15.81 5.09
C MET A 100 3.41 -14.74 6.19
N ALA A 101 2.46 -13.81 6.04
CA ALA A 101 2.16 -12.82 7.06
C ALA A 101 1.67 -13.47 8.37
N LEU A 102 0.75 -14.43 8.28
CA LEU A 102 0.23 -15.15 9.45
C LEU A 102 1.31 -15.96 10.18
N TYR A 103 2.21 -16.62 9.45
CA TYR A 103 3.36 -17.32 10.05
C TYR A 103 4.22 -16.36 10.88
N VAL A 104 4.59 -15.19 10.32
CA VAL A 104 5.38 -14.19 11.04
C VAL A 104 4.61 -13.60 12.23
N ILE A 105 3.31 -13.32 12.09
CA ILE A 105 2.45 -12.83 13.19
C ILE A 105 2.38 -13.84 14.34
N ASN A 106 2.25 -15.14 14.03
CA ASN A 106 2.14 -16.21 15.03
C ASN A 106 3.47 -16.48 15.74
N THR A 107 4.56 -16.64 14.97
CA THR A 107 5.91 -16.90 15.52
C THR A 107 6.44 -15.73 16.36
N THR A 108 6.23 -14.48 15.91
CA THR A 108 6.57 -13.28 16.70
C THR A 108 5.58 -12.99 17.83
N ARG A 109 4.45 -13.72 17.90
CA ARG A 109 3.33 -13.51 18.82
C ARG A 109 2.72 -12.09 18.76
N SER A 110 2.81 -11.44 17.60
CA SER A 110 2.31 -10.06 17.39
C SER A 110 0.77 -9.97 17.39
N GLY A 111 0.07 -11.07 17.09
CA GLY A 111 -1.40 -11.11 16.93
C GLY A 111 -2.20 -10.39 18.03
N PRO A 112 -2.01 -10.71 19.33
CA PRO A 112 -2.74 -10.05 20.42
C PRO A 112 -2.42 -8.57 20.65
N ARG A 113 -1.32 -8.04 20.07
CA ARG A 113 -1.03 -6.61 20.03
C ARG A 113 -1.79 -5.96 18.89
N GLU A 114 -1.72 -6.54 17.70
CA GLU A 114 -2.41 -6.02 16.52
C GLU A 114 -3.94 -6.10 16.62
N ASP A 115 -4.49 -7.11 17.31
CA ASP A 115 -5.93 -7.20 17.61
C ASP A 115 -6.42 -6.00 18.44
N LYS A 116 -5.60 -5.53 19.39
CA LYS A 116 -5.87 -4.33 20.20
C LYS A 116 -5.71 -3.04 19.38
N ASN A 117 -4.66 -2.95 18.57
CA ASN A 117 -4.44 -1.81 17.68
C ASN A 117 -5.61 -1.64 16.69
N LEU A 118 -6.01 -2.74 16.05
CA LEU A 118 -7.14 -2.80 15.11
C LEU A 118 -8.48 -2.51 15.80
N THR A 119 -8.68 -2.96 17.04
CA THR A 119 -9.88 -2.63 17.83
C THR A 119 -9.93 -1.13 18.15
N SER A 120 -8.83 -0.55 18.64
CA SER A 120 -8.72 0.89 18.93
C SER A 120 -8.93 1.75 17.66
N TYR A 121 -8.40 1.31 16.51
CA TYR A 121 -8.68 1.90 15.21
C TYR A 121 -10.17 1.84 14.82
N LEU A 122 -10.85 0.72 15.06
CA LEU A 122 -12.28 0.55 14.75
C LEU A 122 -13.20 1.36 15.67
N GLU A 123 -12.82 1.55 16.93
CA GLU A 123 -13.59 2.30 17.94
C GLU A 123 -13.35 3.82 17.90
N ASN A 124 -12.13 4.25 17.54
CA ASN A 124 -11.77 5.66 17.39
C ASN A 124 -12.73 6.36 16.40
N SER A 125 -13.55 7.27 16.93
CA SER A 125 -14.62 7.97 16.21
C SER A 125 -14.32 9.47 15.97
N ALA A 126 -13.08 9.92 16.20
CA ALA A 126 -12.68 11.32 16.00
C ALA A 126 -12.49 11.65 14.49
N PRO A 127 -13.26 12.60 13.90
CA PRO A 127 -13.22 12.87 12.47
C PRO A 127 -11.83 13.28 11.94
N ASP A 128 -11.11 14.12 12.67
CA ASP A 128 -9.79 14.61 12.26
C ASP A 128 -8.78 13.46 12.17
N LYS A 129 -8.84 12.49 13.10
CA LYS A 129 -8.00 11.28 13.05
C LYS A 129 -8.35 10.34 11.91
N TRP A 130 -9.59 10.34 11.40
CA TRP A 130 -9.95 9.58 10.20
C TRP A 130 -9.36 10.20 8.94
N LEU A 131 -9.20 11.52 8.94
CA LEU A 131 -8.59 12.29 7.87
C LEU A 131 -7.07 12.16 7.88
N GLU A 132 -6.41 12.34 9.03
CA GLU A 132 -4.95 12.17 9.19
C GLU A 132 -4.52 10.77 8.74
N SER A 133 -5.16 9.73 9.29
CA SER A 133 -4.89 8.34 8.92
C SER A 133 -5.21 8.01 7.46
N SER A 134 -5.93 8.87 6.73
CA SER A 134 -6.10 8.70 5.29
C SER A 134 -4.81 8.92 4.49
N TYR A 135 -3.77 9.54 5.05
CA TYR A 135 -2.48 9.76 4.38
C TYR A 135 -1.35 8.84 4.88
N GLU A 136 -1.54 8.17 6.01
CA GLU A 136 -0.59 7.23 6.60
C GLU A 136 -0.34 6.00 5.72
N ALA A 137 0.88 5.45 5.79
CA ALA A 137 1.24 4.18 5.14
C ALA A 137 0.43 3.01 5.73
N GLU A 138 0.29 3.00 7.07
CA GLU A 138 -0.61 2.14 7.85
C GLU A 138 -2.03 2.73 7.99
N GLY A 139 -2.50 3.53 7.02
CA GLY A 139 -3.86 4.09 7.01
C GLY A 139 -4.98 3.05 6.81
N PRO A 140 -6.27 3.45 6.70
CA PRO A 140 -7.42 2.53 6.60
C PRO A 140 -7.35 1.39 5.58
N LEU A 141 -6.61 1.54 4.47
CA LEU A 141 -6.36 0.45 3.53
C LEU A 141 -5.52 -0.69 4.13
N TYR A 142 -4.58 -0.37 5.02
CA TYR A 142 -3.77 -1.35 5.75
C TYR A 142 -4.59 -2.07 6.82
N TRP A 143 -5.31 -1.33 7.68
CA TRP A 143 -6.17 -1.92 8.72
C TRP A 143 -7.30 -2.78 8.16
N ALA A 144 -7.82 -2.46 6.97
CA ALA A 144 -8.78 -3.33 6.27
C ALA A 144 -8.16 -4.69 5.90
N VAL A 145 -6.92 -4.71 5.37
CA VAL A 145 -6.21 -5.96 5.04
C VAL A 145 -5.77 -6.72 6.29
N LEU A 146 -5.18 -6.05 7.28
CA LEU A 146 -4.78 -6.67 8.55
C LEU A 146 -6.01 -7.27 9.28
N SER A 147 -7.18 -6.64 9.15
CA SER A 147 -8.44 -7.19 9.64
C SER A 147 -8.90 -8.45 8.89
N LEU A 148 -8.54 -8.68 7.64
CA LEU A 148 -8.83 -9.93 6.93
C LEU A 148 -7.91 -11.08 7.39
N LEU A 149 -6.70 -10.76 7.87
CA LEU A 149 -5.78 -11.74 8.46
C LEU A 149 -6.18 -12.11 9.90
N LEU A 150 -6.57 -11.12 10.72
CA LEU A 150 -6.78 -11.32 12.17
C LEU A 150 -8.23 -11.59 12.57
N HIS A 151 -9.23 -11.03 11.87
CA HIS A 151 -10.63 -11.18 12.29
C HIS A 151 -11.31 -12.38 11.61
N PRO A 152 -11.85 -13.36 12.36
CA PRO A 152 -12.67 -14.42 11.76
C PRO A 152 -13.94 -13.83 11.12
N PRO A 153 -14.61 -14.53 10.19
CA PRO A 153 -15.77 -14.02 9.44
C PRO A 153 -16.89 -13.43 10.31
N SER A 154 -17.10 -13.98 11.52
CA SER A 154 -18.09 -13.47 12.48
C SER A 154 -17.72 -12.11 13.10
N ARG A 155 -16.42 -11.77 13.20
CA ARG A 155 -15.95 -10.46 13.65
C ARG A 155 -15.83 -9.50 12.45
N TRP A 156 -15.34 -9.97 11.31
CA TRP A 156 -15.35 -9.21 10.04
C TRP A 156 -16.74 -8.69 9.67
N ASN A 157 -17.77 -9.54 9.74
CA ASN A 157 -19.15 -9.13 9.43
C ASN A 157 -19.70 -8.01 10.36
N ARG A 158 -19.12 -7.83 11.55
CA ARG A 158 -19.41 -6.71 12.46
C ARG A 158 -18.55 -5.47 12.15
N SER A 159 -17.26 -5.63 11.82
CA SER A 159 -16.36 -4.50 11.57
C SER A 159 -16.39 -3.93 10.14
N ARG A 160 -16.85 -4.70 9.14
CA ARG A 160 -16.80 -4.32 7.71
C ARG A 160 -17.46 -2.99 7.35
N LEU A 161 -18.50 -2.57 8.08
CA LEU A 161 -19.15 -1.27 7.87
C LEU A 161 -18.33 -0.10 8.41
N SER A 162 -17.56 -0.30 9.49
CA SER A 162 -16.61 0.72 9.99
C SER A 162 -15.41 0.84 9.06
N HIS A 163 -14.91 -0.28 8.54
CA HIS A 163 -13.92 -0.30 7.45
C HIS A 163 -14.45 0.44 6.21
N LEU A 164 -15.67 0.14 5.74
CA LEU A 164 -16.27 0.83 4.58
C LEU A 164 -16.35 2.36 4.80
N ARG A 165 -16.82 2.82 5.96
CA ARG A 165 -16.89 4.25 6.30
C ARG A 165 -15.51 4.91 6.24
N ARG A 166 -14.51 4.29 6.87
CA ARG A 166 -13.12 4.80 6.84
C ARG A 166 -12.52 4.73 5.43
N LEU A 167 -12.80 3.70 4.64
CA LEU A 167 -12.37 3.60 3.23
C LEU A 167 -13.11 4.56 2.29
N LEU A 168 -14.31 5.03 2.64
CA LEU A 168 -14.99 6.11 1.92
C LEU A 168 -14.40 7.48 2.30
N VAL A 169 -13.88 7.65 3.52
CA VAL A 169 -13.15 8.86 3.94
C VAL A 169 -11.71 8.87 3.38
N THR A 170 -10.99 7.75 3.41
CA THR A 170 -9.66 7.60 2.78
C THR A 170 -9.69 7.57 1.27
N ALA A 171 -10.83 7.16 0.68
CA ALA A 171 -11.17 7.60 -0.65
C ALA A 171 -11.27 9.12 -0.68
N GLN A 172 -12.33 9.70 -0.12
CA GLN A 172 -12.64 11.13 -0.18
C GLN A 172 -11.40 12.01 -0.06
N ALA A 173 -10.64 11.92 1.03
CA ALA A 173 -9.39 12.63 1.31
C ALA A 173 -8.42 12.70 0.11
N ARG A 174 -8.17 11.59 -0.61
CA ARG A 174 -7.05 11.49 -1.56
C ARG A 174 -7.24 12.15 -2.94
N HIS A 175 -8.45 12.38 -3.46
CA HIS A 175 -8.72 12.89 -4.90
C HIS A 175 -8.48 14.45 -4.80
N ILE A 176 -8.68 15.01 -3.62
CA ILE A 176 -8.84 16.45 -3.35
C ILE A 176 -7.62 17.27 -3.76
N GLN A 177 -6.47 16.59 -3.77
CA GLN A 177 -5.13 17.12 -3.90
C GLN A 177 -4.46 16.63 -5.20
N PRO A 178 -4.95 17.02 -6.39
CA PRO A 178 -4.12 16.99 -7.59
C PRO A 178 -3.05 18.10 -7.50
N ALA A 179 -2.02 18.02 -8.36
CA ALA A 179 -0.84 18.88 -8.29
C ALA A 179 -1.13 20.40 -8.42
N ASP A 180 -2.27 20.79 -8.99
CA ASP A 180 -2.76 22.19 -9.03
C ASP A 180 -2.78 22.84 -7.64
N GLY A 181 -2.95 22.05 -6.58
CA GLY A 181 -2.86 22.50 -5.20
C GLY A 181 -1.53 23.19 -4.85
N ILE A 182 -0.42 22.80 -5.49
CA ILE A 182 0.89 23.43 -5.27
C ILE A 182 0.90 24.81 -5.91
N TYR A 183 0.67 24.91 -7.23
CA TYR A 183 0.66 26.19 -7.95
C TYR A 183 -0.36 27.19 -7.36
N THR A 184 -1.58 26.74 -7.02
CA THR A 184 -2.65 27.62 -6.54
C THR A 184 -2.55 28.04 -5.07
N ASN A 185 -1.69 27.41 -4.25
CA ASN A 185 -1.52 27.76 -2.83
C ASN A 185 -0.10 28.25 -2.47
N TYR A 186 0.94 27.61 -3.01
CA TYR A 186 2.34 28.00 -2.78
C TYR A 186 2.76 29.10 -3.75
N PHE A 187 2.58 28.89 -5.05
CA PHE A 187 3.19 29.72 -6.09
C PHE A 187 2.25 30.78 -6.70
N LYS A 188 1.05 30.98 -6.13
CA LYS A 188 0.04 31.93 -6.62
C LYS A 188 0.53 33.39 -6.74
N LYS A 189 1.59 33.76 -6.02
CA LYS A 189 2.21 35.11 -6.07
C LYS A 189 3.44 35.19 -6.99
N VAL A 190 3.90 34.08 -7.56
CA VAL A 190 5.00 34.06 -8.54
C VAL A 190 4.45 34.61 -9.85
N ASN A 191 4.98 35.73 -10.29
CA ASN A 191 4.53 36.45 -11.48
C ASN A 191 5.71 36.56 -12.45
N VAL A 192 5.51 36.19 -13.71
CA VAL A 192 6.55 36.14 -14.76
C VAL A 192 6.07 36.86 -16.01
N ASN A 193 7.00 37.46 -16.75
CA ASN A 193 6.68 38.21 -17.99
C ASN A 193 6.87 37.36 -19.26
N SER A 194 7.63 36.27 -19.17
CA SER A 194 7.62 35.14 -20.11
C SER A 194 7.88 33.83 -19.37
N ASP A 195 7.43 32.70 -19.93
CA ASP A 195 7.54 31.38 -19.29
C ASP A 195 9.00 30.96 -19.06
N ASP A 196 9.92 31.43 -19.90
CA ASP A 196 11.37 31.17 -19.81
C ASP A 196 11.97 31.65 -18.47
N GLN A 197 11.35 32.66 -17.85
CA GLN A 197 11.78 33.24 -16.58
C GLN A 197 11.35 32.40 -15.37
N TRP A 198 10.41 31.47 -15.54
CA TRP A 198 9.77 30.73 -14.44
C TRP A 198 10.74 30.03 -13.50
N PRO A 199 11.75 29.25 -13.94
CA PRO A 199 12.64 28.55 -13.01
C PRO A 199 13.45 29.50 -12.12
N SER A 200 13.86 30.65 -12.67
CA SER A 200 14.67 31.65 -11.96
C SER A 200 13.83 32.43 -10.94
N ILE A 201 12.68 32.95 -11.36
CA ILE A 201 11.79 33.75 -10.49
C ILE A 201 11.13 32.86 -9.43
N LEU A 202 10.80 31.60 -9.74
CA LEU A 202 10.31 30.64 -8.74
C LEU A 202 11.37 30.35 -7.66
N ALA A 203 12.63 30.12 -8.06
CA ALA A 203 13.71 29.83 -7.11
C ALA A 203 14.01 31.02 -6.19
N ASP A 204 13.95 32.25 -6.71
CA ASP A 204 14.13 33.46 -5.89
C ASP A 204 12.90 33.76 -5.01
N TYR A 205 11.69 33.53 -5.51
CA TYR A 205 10.48 33.61 -4.69
C TYR A 205 10.54 32.66 -3.49
N ILE A 206 10.94 31.40 -3.71
CA ILE A 206 11.05 30.39 -2.65
C ILE A 206 12.08 30.79 -1.59
N ARG A 207 13.22 31.37 -2.00
CA ARG A 207 14.29 31.85 -1.11
C ARG A 207 13.81 32.94 -0.13
N HIS A 208 12.82 33.74 -0.52
CA HIS A 208 12.39 34.95 0.20
C HIS A 208 10.96 34.88 0.78
N ASN A 209 10.28 33.72 0.69
CA ASN A 209 8.88 33.56 1.13
C ASN A 209 8.66 32.29 1.98
N ASP A 210 9.70 31.80 2.66
CA ASP A 210 9.69 30.57 3.46
C ASP A 210 8.51 30.48 4.46
N GLU A 211 8.29 31.49 5.30
CA GLU A 211 7.19 31.53 6.26
C GLU A 211 5.81 31.50 5.57
N ALA A 212 5.68 32.18 4.43
CA ALA A 212 4.46 32.22 3.64
C ALA A 212 4.17 30.89 2.93
N LEU A 213 5.22 30.16 2.56
CA LEU A 213 5.19 28.83 1.94
C LEU A 213 4.93 27.72 2.98
N LEU A 214 5.46 27.83 4.20
CA LEU A 214 5.07 26.98 5.33
C LEU A 214 3.58 27.16 5.66
N LYS A 215 3.11 28.40 5.78
CA LYS A 215 1.67 28.69 5.93
C LYS A 215 0.85 28.29 4.69
N ALA A 216 1.49 28.09 3.53
CA ALA A 216 0.83 27.56 2.33
C ALA A 216 0.73 26.04 2.31
N SER A 217 1.71 25.32 2.87
CA SER A 217 1.68 23.87 3.00
C SER A 217 0.57 23.42 3.94
N GLU A 218 0.45 24.07 5.10
CA GLU A 218 -0.67 23.92 6.04
C GLU A 218 -2.04 24.14 5.35
N ARG A 219 -2.18 25.25 4.60
CA ARG A 219 -3.42 25.54 3.86
C ARG A 219 -3.70 24.56 2.74
N LEU A 220 -2.69 24.03 2.05
CA LEU A 220 -2.89 22.96 1.08
C LEU A 220 -3.36 21.69 1.81
N LEU A 221 -2.66 21.26 2.85
CA LEU A 221 -3.01 20.10 3.69
C LEU A 221 -4.46 20.17 4.20
N HIS A 222 -4.97 21.36 4.56
CA HIS A 222 -6.37 21.57 4.93
C HIS A 222 -7.35 21.67 3.75
N ARG A 223 -6.92 22.06 2.55
CA ARG A 223 -7.79 22.13 1.35
C ARG A 223 -8.00 20.77 0.70
N THR A 224 -6.93 19.98 0.71
CA THR A 224 -6.78 18.52 0.54
C THR A 224 -7.81 17.67 1.32
N VAL A 225 -8.72 18.27 2.08
CA VAL A 225 -9.74 17.62 2.91
C VAL A 225 -11.16 17.65 2.29
N ARG A 226 -11.42 18.53 1.29
CA ARG A 226 -12.80 18.89 0.87
C ARG A 226 -13.40 18.41 -0.49
N ASN A 227 -12.65 18.05 -1.55
CA ASN A 227 -13.15 18.07 -2.96
C ASN A 227 -13.32 16.75 -3.79
N TRP A 228 -12.99 15.52 -3.36
CA TRP A 228 -12.99 14.30 -4.23
C TRP A 228 -14.37 13.63 -4.32
N CYS A 229 -15.39 14.22 -3.69
CA CYS A 229 -16.75 13.68 -3.52
C CYS A 229 -17.56 13.66 -4.84
N ARG A 230 -16.88 13.81 -5.98
CA ARG A 230 -17.43 13.92 -7.33
C ARG A 230 -16.57 13.11 -8.30
N VAL A 231 -16.68 11.78 -8.23
CA VAL A 231 -17.44 10.99 -9.25
C VAL A 231 -17.06 9.48 -9.27
N HIS A 232 -15.90 9.03 -8.75
CA HIS A 232 -15.40 7.67 -9.08
C HIS A 232 -15.09 6.64 -7.97
N LEU A 233 -15.42 6.87 -6.69
CA LEU A 233 -14.92 6.00 -5.59
C LEU A 233 -15.94 5.09 -4.90
N LEU A 234 -17.25 5.32 -5.12
CA LEU A 234 -18.28 4.41 -4.61
C LEU A 234 -18.16 3.00 -5.20
N LYS A 235 -17.53 2.83 -6.38
CA LYS A 235 -17.12 1.51 -6.88
C LYS A 235 -15.96 0.92 -6.07
N ASN A 236 -14.89 1.69 -5.85
CA ASN A 236 -13.61 1.16 -5.38
C ASN A 236 -13.65 0.72 -3.91
N SER A 237 -14.17 1.58 -3.01
CA SER A 237 -14.27 1.25 -1.57
C SER A 237 -15.32 0.17 -1.28
N VAL A 238 -16.30 -0.01 -2.19
CA VAL A 238 -17.27 -1.11 -2.11
C VAL A 238 -16.68 -2.40 -2.70
N MET A 239 -16.00 -2.38 -3.85
CA MET A 239 -15.42 -3.59 -4.46
C MET A 239 -14.40 -4.28 -3.56
N LEU A 240 -13.56 -3.53 -2.84
CA LEU A 240 -12.61 -4.12 -1.89
C LEU A 240 -13.31 -4.92 -0.77
N LEU A 241 -14.56 -4.59 -0.44
CA LEU A 241 -15.34 -5.22 0.64
C LEU A 241 -16.47 -6.14 0.14
N THR A 242 -16.77 -6.15 -1.16
CA THR A 242 -17.80 -7.00 -1.81
C THR A 242 -17.23 -8.01 -2.79
N ARG A 243 -15.91 -7.98 -3.06
CA ARG A 243 -15.18 -9.07 -3.73
C ARG A 243 -14.29 -9.88 -2.76
N LEU A 244 -14.21 -9.48 -1.49
CA LEU A 244 -13.49 -10.17 -0.40
C LEU A 244 -14.44 -10.67 0.71
N ALA A 245 -15.73 -10.81 0.40
CA ALA A 245 -16.80 -11.24 1.30
C ALA A 245 -17.87 -12.03 0.52
#